data_AF-A0A9E4YCM9-F1
#
_entry.id   AF-A0A9E4YCM9-F1
#
_cell.length_a   1.000
_cell.length_b   1.000
_cell.length_c   1.000
_cell.angle_alpha   90.00
_cell.angle_beta   90.00
_cell.angle_gamma   90.00
#
_symmetry.space_group_name_H-M   'P 1'
#
loop_
_entity.id
_entity.type
_entity.pdbx_description
1 polymer ?
#
loop_
_entity_poly.entity_id
_entity_poly.type
_entity_poly.pdbx_seq_one_letter_code
_entity_poly.pdbx_strand_id
1 'polypeptide(L)'
;MVAEKKPPVISRTSEVESEYKWGFVTDIEMDMAPKGLNEDIVRLISRKKNEPEWMTESRLKAFRYWMTLEYKEPRWAKISFPPIDYQDAYYYAAPKSQEAAPESLDDVDPELIEAFNKLGIPLEEQKKMTGVAVDAIFDSVSVATTFQKQLEEAGVIFCPISEAIEKHPELVRKYMGSVVPYTDNFFATLNAAVFSDGTFCYVPPGVKCPMELMTYFRINAEGTGQFERTLIIADKGSYVSYLEGCTAPMRKTNQLHAAVVELIALDDAEIKYSTLQNWYPGDKDGNGGVYNFVTKRGKCAGRNSKISWTQVETGSAITWKYPSVILQGDNSVGEFYSVALVNNYQQADTGTKMIHLGKNTKSTIIAKGISAGKAQGTYRGLVRIMPG
;
A
#
# COMPACT_ATOMS: atom_id res chain seq x y z
N MET A 1 -34.73 -13.63 -46.36
CA MET A 1 -33.98 -14.51 -45.44
C MET A 1 -32.77 -13.73 -44.96
N VAL A 2 -32.85 -13.18 -43.75
CA VAL A 2 -31.76 -12.41 -43.14
C VAL A 2 -30.91 -13.40 -42.36
N ALA A 3 -29.65 -13.57 -42.78
CA ALA A 3 -28.71 -14.47 -42.11
C ALA A 3 -28.26 -13.85 -40.78
N GLU A 4 -28.55 -14.55 -39.67
CA GLU A 4 -28.04 -14.20 -38.34
C GLU A 4 -26.51 -14.32 -38.31
N LYS A 5 -25.81 -13.21 -38.11
CA LYS A 5 -24.39 -13.22 -37.74
C LYS A 5 -24.27 -13.66 -36.28
N LYS A 6 -23.75 -14.86 -36.05
CA LYS A 6 -23.30 -15.28 -34.71
C LYS A 6 -22.26 -14.28 -34.17
N PRO A 7 -22.33 -13.91 -32.89
CA PRO A 7 -21.31 -13.05 -32.28
C PRO A 7 -19.93 -13.73 -32.33
N PRO A 8 -18.84 -12.95 -32.45
CA PRO A 8 -17.50 -13.52 -32.52
C PRO A 8 -17.18 -14.28 -31.22
N VAL A 9 -16.86 -15.56 -31.36
CA VAL A 9 -16.29 -16.35 -30.28
C VAL A 9 -14.92 -15.78 -29.98
N ILE A 10 -14.71 -15.28 -28.77
CA ILE A 10 -13.38 -14.89 -28.27
C ILE A 10 -12.52 -16.17 -28.32
N SER A 11 -11.56 -16.19 -29.24
CA SER A 11 -10.66 -17.32 -29.44
C SER A 11 -9.97 -17.72 -28.14
N ARG A 12 -9.92 -19.03 -27.86
CA ARG A 12 -9.17 -19.64 -26.73
C ARG A 12 -7.64 -19.63 -26.92
N THR A 13 -7.13 -18.94 -27.94
CA THR A 13 -5.70 -18.93 -28.30
C THR A 13 -5.01 -17.58 -28.13
N SER A 14 -5.54 -16.68 -27.28
CA SER A 14 -4.75 -15.50 -26.89
C SER A 14 -3.64 -15.95 -25.95
N GLU A 15 -2.39 -15.85 -26.40
CA GLU A 15 -1.20 -15.93 -25.56
C GLU A 15 -1.36 -14.92 -24.41
N VAL A 16 -1.73 -15.42 -23.22
CA VAL A 16 -1.62 -14.67 -21.95
C VAL A 16 -0.15 -14.71 -21.47
N GLU A 17 0.77 -15.16 -22.33
CA GLU A 17 2.21 -15.17 -22.12
C GLU A 17 2.82 -13.87 -22.67
N SER A 18 2.50 -12.74 -22.02
CA SER A 18 3.36 -11.57 -22.16
C SER A 18 4.44 -11.65 -21.07
N GLU A 19 5.72 -11.67 -21.46
CA GLU A 19 6.84 -11.54 -20.51
C GLU A 19 6.65 -10.31 -19.61
N TYR A 20 6.98 -10.46 -18.31
CA TYR A 20 6.81 -9.38 -17.33
C TYR A 20 7.73 -8.19 -17.65
N LYS A 21 7.17 -7.16 -18.28
CA LYS A 21 7.91 -6.01 -18.83
C LYS A 21 8.62 -5.14 -17.80
N TRP A 22 8.21 -5.19 -16.53
CA TRP A 22 8.71 -4.29 -15.48
C TRP A 22 9.81 -4.94 -14.61
N GLY A 23 10.41 -6.02 -15.09
CA GLY A 23 11.32 -6.87 -14.31
C GLY A 23 12.73 -6.36 -14.06
N PHE A 24 13.08 -5.17 -14.55
CA PHE A 24 14.44 -4.67 -14.55
C PHE A 24 14.94 -4.24 -13.16
N VAL A 25 16.22 -4.48 -12.88
CA VAL A 25 16.92 -4.07 -11.65
C VAL A 25 17.72 -2.79 -11.94
N THR A 26 17.84 -1.91 -10.95
CA THR A 26 18.71 -0.72 -10.99
C THR A 26 19.81 -0.92 -9.96
N ASP A 27 21.07 -0.62 -10.30
CA ASP A 27 22.22 -0.88 -9.43
C ASP A 27 22.54 0.36 -8.58
N ILE A 28 21.71 0.59 -7.55
CA ILE A 28 21.87 1.72 -6.62
C ILE A 28 22.53 1.23 -5.34
N GLU A 29 23.58 1.91 -4.88
CA GLU A 29 24.22 1.60 -3.60
C GLU A 29 23.29 1.93 -2.43
N MET A 30 23.02 0.95 -1.57
CA MET A 30 22.05 1.08 -0.45
C MET A 30 22.74 1.07 0.91
N ASP A 31 22.28 1.89 1.84
CA ASP A 31 22.52 1.78 3.28
C ASP A 31 21.49 0.82 3.88
N MET A 32 21.95 -0.34 4.35
CA MET A 32 21.09 -1.39 4.90
C MET A 32 21.40 -1.65 6.37
N ALA A 33 20.36 -1.92 7.16
CA ALA A 33 20.55 -2.46 8.51
C ALA A 33 21.17 -3.87 8.46
N PRO A 34 21.76 -4.37 9.55
CA PRO A 34 22.07 -5.80 9.66
C PRO A 34 20.82 -6.66 9.48
N LYS A 35 20.99 -7.90 9.00
CA LYS A 35 19.89 -8.87 8.94
C LYS A 35 19.38 -9.19 10.34
N GLY A 36 18.08 -9.43 10.42
CA GLY A 36 17.41 -9.84 11.64
C GLY A 36 16.56 -8.75 12.26
N LEU A 37 15.72 -9.16 13.20
CA LEU A 37 14.82 -8.26 13.93
C LEU A 37 15.01 -8.43 15.43
N ASN A 38 15.47 -7.35 16.06
CA ASN A 38 15.62 -7.20 17.50
C ASN A 38 15.36 -5.74 17.93
N GLU A 39 15.40 -5.44 19.23
CA GLU A 39 15.18 -4.07 19.72
C GLU A 39 16.19 -3.06 19.15
N ASP A 40 17.44 -3.46 18.90
CA ASP A 40 18.47 -2.57 18.37
C ASP A 40 18.19 -2.15 16.93
N ILE A 41 17.66 -3.06 16.10
CA ILE A 41 17.21 -2.77 14.73
C ILE A 41 16.00 -1.83 14.76
N VAL A 42 15.04 -2.06 15.66
CA VAL A 42 13.89 -1.16 15.82
C VAL A 42 14.33 0.25 16.23
N ARG A 43 15.27 0.36 17.18
CA ARG A 43 15.86 1.64 17.57
C ARG A 43 16.69 2.25 16.45
N LEU A 44 17.38 1.44 15.64
CA LEU A 44 18.14 1.91 14.49
C LEU A 44 17.23 2.56 13.46
N ILE A 45 16.12 1.92 13.09
CA ILE A 45 15.11 2.48 12.18
C ILE A 45 14.62 3.83 12.72
N SER A 46 14.23 3.86 13.99
CA SER A 46 13.72 5.06 14.65
C SER A 46 14.73 6.21 14.64
N ARG A 47 16.02 5.92 14.92
CA ARG A 47 17.10 6.91 14.84
C ARG A 47 17.37 7.39 13.41
N LYS A 48 17.38 6.48 12.43
CA LYS A 48 17.63 6.80 11.01
C LYS A 48 16.55 7.70 10.43
N LYS A 49 15.30 7.53 10.87
CA LYS A 49 14.15 8.37 10.49
C LYS A 49 13.90 9.53 11.46
N ASN A 50 14.86 9.82 12.36
CA ASN A 50 14.84 10.95 13.31
C ASN A 50 13.52 11.09 14.10
N GLU A 51 12.98 9.95 14.53
CA GLU A 51 11.67 9.92 15.17
C GLU A 51 11.68 10.44 16.62
N PRO A 52 10.57 11.05 17.09
CA PRO A 52 10.40 11.40 18.49
C PRO A 52 10.26 10.16 19.38
N GLU A 53 10.64 10.29 20.66
CA GLU A 53 10.69 9.19 21.63
C GLU A 53 9.38 8.38 21.74
N TRP A 54 8.23 9.05 21.65
CA TRP A 54 6.93 8.36 21.72
C TRP A 54 6.73 7.36 20.57
N MET A 55 7.30 7.64 19.39
CA MET A 55 7.23 6.77 18.23
C MET A 55 8.17 5.58 18.40
N THR A 56 9.39 5.81 18.90
CA THR A 56 10.33 4.75 19.26
C THR A 56 9.70 3.76 20.25
N GLU A 57 9.09 4.26 21.32
CA GLU A 57 8.43 3.42 22.32
C GLU A 57 7.22 2.67 21.76
N SER A 58 6.46 3.30 20.86
CA SER A 58 5.36 2.63 20.14
C SER A 58 5.86 1.44 19.32
N ARG A 59 6.95 1.62 18.57
CA ARG A 59 7.58 0.53 17.79
C ARG A 59 8.10 -0.59 18.66
N LEU A 60 8.78 -0.26 19.76
CA LEU A 60 9.29 -1.25 20.72
C LEU A 60 8.16 -2.04 21.37
N LYS A 61 7.04 -1.38 21.69
CA LYS A 61 5.84 -2.05 22.19
C LYS A 61 5.27 -3.03 21.17
N ALA A 62 5.21 -2.65 19.90
CA ALA A 62 4.79 -3.52 18.82
C ALA A 62 5.74 -4.72 18.65
N PHE A 63 7.05 -4.49 18.65
CA PHE A 63 8.07 -5.54 18.56
C PHE A 63 7.99 -6.53 19.73
N ARG A 64 7.91 -6.03 20.98
CA ARG A 64 7.77 -6.89 22.16
C ARG A 64 6.50 -7.75 22.10
N TYR A 65 5.38 -7.18 21.63
CA TYR A 65 4.15 -7.95 21.42
C TYR A 65 4.32 -8.96 20.28
N TRP A 66 5.00 -8.62 19.19
CA TRP A 66 5.27 -9.56 18.11
C TRP A 66 6.08 -10.77 18.58
N MET A 67 7.06 -10.56 19.46
CA MET A 67 7.83 -11.64 20.07
C MET A 67 6.96 -12.61 20.90
N THR A 68 5.87 -12.13 21.53
CA THR A 68 4.95 -13.02 22.26
C THR A 68 4.07 -13.87 21.34
N LEU A 69 4.00 -13.54 20.05
CA LEU A 69 3.35 -14.37 19.04
C LEU A 69 4.21 -15.57 18.62
N GLU A 70 5.46 -15.68 19.10
CA GLU A 70 6.37 -16.81 18.90
C GLU A 70 6.55 -17.23 17.43
N TYR A 71 6.55 -16.28 16.50
CA TYR A 71 6.62 -16.55 15.06
C TYR A 71 5.52 -17.50 14.56
N LYS A 72 4.36 -17.51 15.21
CA LYS A 72 3.19 -18.29 14.77
C LYS A 72 2.40 -17.49 13.75
N GLU A 73 2.94 -17.32 12.53
CA GLU A 73 2.20 -16.65 11.48
C GLU A 73 0.91 -17.45 11.13
N PRO A 74 -0.21 -16.77 10.84
CA PRO A 74 -1.48 -17.44 10.62
C PRO A 74 -1.50 -18.27 9.33
N ARG A 75 -2.05 -19.50 9.42
CA ARG A 75 -2.13 -20.49 8.30
C ARG A 75 -3.55 -20.86 7.88
N TRP A 76 -4.56 -20.08 8.30
CA TRP A 76 -5.98 -20.40 8.06
C TRP A 76 -6.48 -20.01 6.67
N ALA A 77 -5.79 -19.09 5.98
CA ALA A 77 -6.20 -18.64 4.65
C ALA A 77 -5.98 -19.72 3.59
N LYS A 78 -6.71 -19.62 2.47
CA LYS A 78 -6.59 -20.56 1.34
C LYS A 78 -5.39 -20.21 0.47
N ILE A 79 -4.22 -20.16 1.10
CA ILE A 79 -2.91 -19.87 0.51
C ILE A 79 -1.87 -20.79 1.15
N SER A 80 -0.83 -21.13 0.39
CA SER A 80 0.29 -21.94 0.86
C SER A 80 1.61 -21.28 0.46
N PHE A 81 2.48 -21.09 1.45
CA PHE A 81 3.84 -20.58 1.29
C PHE A 81 4.79 -21.30 2.26
N PRO A 82 6.07 -21.47 1.91
CA PRO A 82 7.07 -21.96 2.86
C PRO A 82 7.15 -21.06 4.11
N PRO A 83 7.63 -21.56 5.25
CA PRO A 83 7.97 -20.73 6.40
C PRO A 83 8.87 -19.55 5.99
N ILE A 84 8.59 -18.38 6.54
CA ILE A 84 9.39 -17.17 6.31
C ILE A 84 10.40 -17.06 7.45
N ASP A 85 11.69 -17.00 7.12
CA ASP A 85 12.72 -16.69 8.10
C ASP A 85 12.77 -15.17 8.33
N TYR A 86 12.09 -14.72 9.39
CA TYR A 86 12.07 -13.30 9.77
C TYR A 86 13.41 -12.80 10.29
N GLN A 87 14.39 -13.66 10.57
CA GLN A 87 15.73 -13.25 10.98
C GLN A 87 16.69 -13.15 9.77
N ASP A 88 16.34 -13.73 8.62
CA ASP A 88 17.07 -13.62 7.35
C ASP A 88 16.50 -12.52 6.42
N ALA A 89 16.15 -11.37 7.00
CA ALA A 89 15.59 -10.23 6.25
C ALA A 89 16.24 -8.92 6.67
N TYR A 90 16.31 -7.99 5.71
CA TYR A 90 16.64 -6.58 5.97
C TYR A 90 15.36 -5.78 6.24
N TYR A 91 15.31 -5.11 7.39
CA TYR A 91 14.16 -4.31 7.84
C TYR A 91 14.33 -2.80 7.64
N TYR A 92 15.49 -2.39 7.12
CA TYR A 92 15.76 -1.03 6.71
C TYR A 92 16.71 -1.06 5.52
N ALA A 93 16.35 -0.35 4.47
CA ALA A 93 17.23 -0.04 3.35
C ALA A 93 16.85 1.34 2.82
N ALA A 94 17.83 2.20 2.61
CA ALA A 94 17.68 3.47 1.95
C ALA A 94 18.80 3.64 0.91
N PRO A 95 18.58 4.34 -0.21
CA PRO A 95 19.67 4.73 -1.09
C PRO A 95 20.74 5.49 -0.31
N LYS A 96 22.02 5.24 -0.57
CA LYS A 96 23.06 6.13 -0.06
C LYS A 96 22.92 7.46 -0.81
N SER A 97 22.68 8.55 -0.08
CA SER A 97 22.66 9.88 -0.66
C SER A 97 23.99 10.14 -1.39
N GLN A 98 23.95 10.40 -2.69
CA GLN A 98 24.97 11.27 -3.27
C GLN A 98 24.78 12.65 -2.62
N GLU A 99 25.85 13.30 -2.20
CA GLU A 99 25.85 14.47 -1.28
C GLU A 99 25.14 15.75 -1.78
N ALA A 100 24.31 15.68 -2.81
CA ALA A 100 23.39 16.73 -3.21
C ALA A 100 22.16 16.10 -3.89
N ALA A 101 20.96 16.54 -3.49
CA ALA A 101 19.78 16.27 -4.31
C ALA A 101 20.01 16.93 -5.69
N PRO A 102 19.86 16.21 -6.81
CA PRO A 102 20.09 16.78 -8.13
C PRO A 102 19.13 17.95 -8.38
N GLU A 103 19.69 19.12 -8.70
CA GLU A 103 18.91 20.34 -8.98
C GLU A 103 18.31 20.34 -10.39
N SER A 104 18.77 19.43 -11.27
CA SER A 104 18.35 19.32 -12.66
C SER A 104 18.32 17.88 -13.17
N LEU A 105 17.65 17.68 -14.32
CA LEU A 105 17.54 16.40 -15.04
C LEU A 105 18.91 15.82 -15.45
N ASP A 106 19.91 16.69 -15.63
CA ASP A 106 21.27 16.32 -16.04
C ASP A 106 22.11 15.78 -14.87
N ASP A 107 21.65 15.99 -13.63
CA ASP A 107 22.31 15.54 -12.40
C ASP A 107 21.71 14.22 -11.85
N VAL A 108 20.64 13.71 -12.47
CA VAL A 108 20.00 12.46 -12.10
C VAL A 108 20.76 11.29 -12.73
N ASP A 109 20.99 10.22 -11.95
CA ASP A 109 21.64 9.00 -12.43
C ASP A 109 21.00 8.50 -13.75
N PRO A 110 21.77 8.31 -14.84
CA PRO A 110 21.26 7.83 -16.11
C PRO A 110 20.46 6.51 -16.01
N GLU A 111 20.80 5.63 -15.05
CA GLU A 111 20.06 4.38 -14.83
C GLU A 111 18.65 4.62 -14.28
N LEU A 112 18.45 5.71 -13.53
CA LEU A 112 17.15 6.16 -13.03
C LEU A 112 16.24 6.67 -14.15
N ILE A 113 16.80 7.48 -15.04
CA ILE A 113 16.09 8.03 -16.20
C ILE A 113 15.67 6.90 -17.13
N GLU A 114 16.56 5.93 -17.34
CA GLU A 114 16.25 4.71 -18.08
C GLU A 114 15.13 3.89 -17.41
N ALA A 115 15.14 3.80 -16.08
CA ALA A 115 14.06 3.19 -15.31
C ALA A 115 12.71 3.89 -15.53
N PHE A 116 12.65 5.23 -15.51
CA PHE A 116 11.42 5.99 -15.75
C PHE A 116 10.91 5.86 -17.18
N ASN A 117 11.82 5.85 -18.15
CA ASN A 117 11.48 5.58 -19.55
C ASN A 117 10.90 4.17 -19.73
N LYS A 118 11.49 3.17 -19.06
CA LYS A 118 10.97 1.80 -19.06
C LYS A 118 9.61 1.69 -18.40
N LEU A 119 9.30 2.52 -17.39
CA LEU A 119 8.01 2.61 -16.69
C LEU A 119 6.88 3.26 -17.53
N GLY A 120 7.20 3.84 -18.68
CA GLY A 120 6.21 4.47 -19.57
C GLY A 120 5.64 5.79 -19.03
N ILE A 121 6.32 6.42 -18.07
CA ILE A 121 5.94 7.73 -17.52
C ILE A 121 6.18 8.79 -18.61
N PRO A 122 5.15 9.58 -19.00
CA PRO A 122 5.29 10.62 -20.03
C PRO A 122 6.44 11.59 -19.75
N LEU A 123 7.14 12.03 -20.80
CA LEU A 123 8.32 12.90 -20.70
C LEU A 123 8.05 14.24 -19.98
N GLU A 124 6.81 14.74 -20.05
CA GLU A 124 6.39 15.94 -19.31
C GLU A 124 6.23 15.69 -17.80
N GLU A 125 5.80 14.49 -17.40
CA GLU A 125 5.79 14.07 -15.99
C GLU A 125 7.21 13.82 -15.50
N GLN A 126 8.08 13.21 -16.32
CA GLN A 126 9.50 13.05 -16.00
C GLN A 126 10.18 14.40 -15.70
N LYS A 127 9.99 15.41 -16.56
CA LYS A 127 10.54 16.76 -16.36
C LYS A 127 10.00 17.48 -15.11
N LYS A 128 8.78 17.16 -14.68
CA LYS A 128 8.19 17.69 -13.44
C LYS A 128 8.64 16.93 -12.19
N MET A 129 8.89 15.62 -12.33
CA MET A 129 9.40 14.73 -11.29
C MET A 129 10.91 14.87 -11.07
N THR A 130 11.67 15.40 -12.02
CA THR A 130 13.12 15.60 -11.88
C THR A 130 13.49 16.87 -11.12
N GLY A 131 12.54 17.77 -10.88
CA GLY A 131 12.66 18.83 -9.86
C GLY A 131 12.29 18.36 -8.45
N VAL A 132 12.00 17.07 -8.32
CA VAL A 132 11.69 16.37 -7.06
C VAL A 132 12.90 15.48 -6.80
N ALA A 133 13.51 15.58 -5.61
CA ALA A 133 14.70 14.81 -5.27
C ALA A 133 14.49 13.32 -5.59
N VAL A 134 15.51 12.66 -6.14
CA VAL A 134 15.51 11.23 -6.51
C VAL A 134 15.05 10.32 -5.35
N ASP A 135 15.35 10.72 -4.10
CA ASP A 135 14.84 10.06 -2.88
C ASP A 135 13.32 9.96 -2.85
N ALA A 136 12.60 10.94 -3.38
CA ALA A 136 11.14 11.03 -3.36
C ALA A 136 10.44 9.97 -4.23
N ILE A 137 11.15 9.37 -5.19
CA ILE A 137 10.57 8.37 -6.11
C ILE A 137 10.88 6.94 -5.64
N PHE A 138 11.91 6.74 -4.80
CA PHE A 138 12.18 5.48 -4.10
C PHE A 138 11.51 5.43 -2.72
N ASP A 139 11.40 6.57 -2.04
CA ASP A 139 10.59 6.80 -0.84
C ASP A 139 9.35 7.63 -1.18
N SER A 140 8.17 6.97 -1.28
CA SER A 140 6.80 7.49 -1.05
C SER A 140 6.36 8.93 -1.48
N VAL A 141 7.02 9.65 -2.40
CA VAL A 141 6.72 11.07 -2.67
C VAL A 141 6.90 11.46 -4.15
N SER A 142 6.00 11.05 -5.05
CA SER A 142 6.11 11.49 -6.46
C SER A 142 5.04 12.46 -6.96
N VAL A 143 4.14 12.98 -6.10
CA VAL A 143 3.18 14.04 -6.49
C VAL A 143 3.16 15.25 -5.52
N ALA A 144 3.61 15.08 -4.28
CA ALA A 144 3.55 16.14 -3.27
C ALA A 144 4.32 17.40 -3.68
N THR A 145 5.45 17.26 -4.35
CA THR A 145 6.37 18.35 -4.70
C THR A 145 5.93 19.20 -5.89
N THR A 146 5.28 18.62 -6.91
CA THR A 146 4.80 19.41 -8.06
C THR A 146 3.58 20.26 -7.71
N PHE A 147 2.79 19.84 -6.71
CA PHE A 147 1.55 20.51 -6.32
C PHE A 147 1.50 20.96 -4.87
N GLN A 148 2.66 20.95 -4.19
CA GLN A 148 2.76 21.22 -2.75
C GLN A 148 2.10 22.54 -2.38
N LYS A 149 2.39 23.58 -3.16
CA LYS A 149 1.84 24.92 -2.94
C LYS A 149 0.31 24.95 -3.03
N GLN A 150 -0.28 24.23 -3.98
CA GLN A 150 -1.75 24.19 -4.13
C GLN A 150 -2.42 23.40 -2.99
N LEU A 151 -1.76 22.32 -2.52
CA LEU A 151 -2.21 21.55 -1.37
C LEU A 151 -2.09 22.38 -0.08
N GLU A 152 -0.97 23.08 0.11
CA GLU A 152 -0.73 23.99 1.24
C GLU A 152 -1.71 25.17 1.26
N GLU A 153 -2.01 25.78 0.09
CA GLU A 153 -3.01 26.83 -0.05
C GLU A 153 -4.42 26.34 0.33
N ALA A 154 -4.73 25.06 0.06
CA ALA A 154 -5.97 24.41 0.49
C ALA A 154 -5.92 23.88 1.95
N GLY A 155 -4.78 23.98 2.63
CA GLY A 155 -4.54 23.45 3.97
C GLY A 155 -4.45 21.92 4.04
N VAL A 156 -4.31 21.24 2.90
CA VAL A 156 -4.12 19.79 2.80
C VAL A 156 -2.68 19.46 3.14
N ILE A 157 -2.48 18.56 4.12
CA ILE A 157 -1.16 18.01 4.44
C ILE A 157 -1.03 16.71 3.66
N PHE A 158 -0.01 16.61 2.81
CA PHE A 158 0.30 15.41 2.05
C PHE A 158 1.82 15.24 1.96
N CYS A 159 2.36 14.27 2.70
CA CYS A 159 3.80 14.07 2.84
C CYS A 159 4.11 12.61 3.27
N PRO A 160 5.40 12.19 3.30
CA PRO A 160 5.80 10.96 3.97
C PRO A 160 5.26 10.86 5.39
N ILE A 161 4.96 9.65 5.82
CA ILE A 161 4.57 9.43 7.22
C ILE A 161 5.71 9.78 8.19
N SER A 162 6.97 9.60 7.82
CA SER A 162 8.14 10.01 8.61
C SER A 162 8.15 11.52 8.85
N GLU A 163 7.94 12.32 7.81
CA GLU A 163 7.85 13.78 7.91
C GLU A 163 6.64 14.21 8.76
N ALA A 164 5.49 13.55 8.58
CA ALA A 164 4.31 13.83 9.39
C ALA A 164 4.52 13.52 10.88
N ILE A 165 5.28 12.48 11.22
CA ILE A 165 5.63 12.14 12.60
C ILE A 165 6.46 13.27 13.25
N GLU A 166 7.36 13.89 12.49
CA GLU A 166 8.19 15.01 12.98
C GLU A 166 7.43 16.34 13.03
N LYS A 167 6.78 16.72 11.92
CA LYS A 167 6.17 18.04 11.73
C LYS A 167 4.74 18.14 12.28
N HIS A 168 4.02 17.02 12.36
CA HIS A 168 2.63 16.95 12.80
C HIS A 168 2.38 15.85 13.86
N PRO A 169 3.22 15.76 14.92
CA PRO A 169 3.20 14.64 15.87
C PRO A 169 1.86 14.48 16.58
N GLU A 170 1.17 15.58 16.90
CA GLU A 170 -0.13 15.57 17.57
C GLU A 170 -1.22 14.91 16.70
N LEU A 171 -1.22 15.20 15.38
CA LEU A 171 -2.18 14.60 14.46
C LEU A 171 -1.89 13.12 14.24
N VAL A 172 -0.62 12.77 14.00
CA VAL A 172 -0.23 11.37 13.78
C VAL A 172 -0.51 10.54 15.03
N ARG A 173 -0.12 11.02 16.22
CA ARG A 173 -0.34 10.32 17.48
C ARG A 173 -1.83 10.13 17.81
N LYS A 174 -2.69 11.07 17.40
CA LYS A 174 -4.15 10.97 17.59
C LYS A 174 -4.77 9.85 16.76
N TYR A 175 -4.32 9.64 15.53
CA TYR A 175 -5.01 8.77 14.57
C TYR A 175 -4.28 7.46 14.24
N MET A 176 -2.95 7.43 14.29
CA MET A 176 -2.18 6.24 13.96
C MET A 176 -2.50 5.11 14.95
N GLY A 177 -2.86 3.94 14.42
CA GLY A 177 -3.25 2.77 15.20
C GLY A 177 -4.67 2.83 15.75
N SER A 178 -5.44 3.89 15.47
CA SER A 178 -6.84 4.03 15.93
C SER A 178 -7.82 3.15 15.15
N VAL A 179 -7.41 2.65 13.98
CA VAL A 179 -8.21 1.78 13.11
C VAL A 179 -7.56 0.41 12.98
N VAL A 180 -6.24 0.36 12.80
CA VAL A 180 -5.42 -0.86 12.75
C VAL A 180 -4.38 -0.80 13.88
N PRO A 181 -4.75 -1.22 15.10
CA PRO A 181 -3.82 -1.21 16.23
C PRO A 181 -2.67 -2.19 16.00
N TYR A 182 -1.55 -1.99 16.69
CA TYR A 182 -0.40 -2.90 16.59
C TYR A 182 -0.74 -4.35 17.00
N THR A 183 -1.82 -4.57 17.76
CA THR A 183 -2.29 -5.91 18.16
C THR A 183 -3.26 -6.55 17.17
N ASP A 184 -3.54 -5.93 16.02
CA ASP A 184 -4.61 -6.36 15.11
C ASP A 184 -4.41 -7.77 14.56
N ASN A 185 -3.24 -8.03 14.01
CA ASN A 185 -2.83 -9.33 13.48
C ASN A 185 -1.31 -9.39 13.35
N PHE A 186 -0.77 -10.59 13.12
CA PHE A 186 0.66 -10.86 13.06
C PHE A 186 1.43 -9.89 12.14
N PHE A 187 0.96 -9.66 10.90
CA PHE A 187 1.65 -8.81 9.93
C PHE A 187 1.46 -7.32 10.22
N ALA A 188 0.31 -6.91 10.77
CA ALA A 188 0.10 -5.55 11.24
C ALA A 188 0.99 -5.21 12.45
N THR A 189 1.23 -6.18 13.35
CA THR A 189 2.19 -6.03 14.45
C THR A 189 3.62 -5.87 13.93
N LEU A 190 4.04 -6.74 13.00
CA LEU A 190 5.36 -6.67 12.38
C LEU A 190 5.56 -5.32 11.70
N ASN A 191 4.60 -4.90 10.86
CA ASN A 191 4.60 -3.59 10.21
C ASN A 191 4.74 -2.45 11.23
N ALA A 192 3.94 -2.45 12.31
CA ALA A 192 3.99 -1.40 13.33
C ALA A 192 5.35 -1.27 14.03
N ALA A 193 6.14 -2.35 14.09
CA ALA A 193 7.49 -2.31 14.65
C ALA A 193 8.51 -1.71 13.66
N VAL A 194 8.39 -2.00 12.37
CA VAL A 194 9.50 -1.82 11.41
C VAL A 194 9.21 -0.92 10.21
N PHE A 195 7.99 -0.39 10.04
CA PHE A 195 7.66 0.43 8.87
C PHE A 195 8.64 1.60 8.72
N SER A 196 9.23 1.77 7.55
CA SER A 196 10.15 2.87 7.22
C SER A 196 9.50 3.91 6.33
N ASP A 197 8.47 3.49 5.59
CA ASP A 197 7.91 4.23 4.45
C ASP A 197 6.38 4.30 4.56
N GLY A 198 5.78 5.08 3.67
CA GLY A 198 4.35 5.27 3.59
C GLY A 198 3.94 6.74 3.62
N THR A 199 2.64 6.97 3.63
CA THR A 199 2.05 8.26 3.28
C THR A 199 1.15 8.78 4.37
N PHE A 200 1.25 10.07 4.68
CA PHE A 200 0.30 10.78 5.52
C PHE A 200 -0.50 11.77 4.69
N CYS A 201 -1.82 11.74 4.87
CA CYS A 201 -2.72 12.74 4.30
C CYS A 201 -3.71 13.23 5.34
N TYR A 202 -3.83 14.55 5.51
CA TYR A 202 -4.88 15.17 6.29
C TYR A 202 -5.57 16.24 5.46
N VAL A 203 -6.90 16.13 5.34
CA VAL A 203 -7.74 17.10 4.65
C VAL A 203 -8.60 17.84 5.68
N PRO A 204 -8.45 19.18 5.79
CA PRO A 204 -9.09 19.97 6.83
C PRO A 204 -10.61 20.15 6.60
N PRO A 205 -11.35 20.66 7.62
CA PRO A 205 -12.80 20.79 7.53
C PRO A 205 -13.28 21.61 6.33
N GLY A 206 -14.29 21.09 5.63
CA GLY A 206 -14.94 21.73 4.48
C GLY A 206 -14.11 21.75 3.19
N VAL A 207 -12.89 21.22 3.20
CA VAL A 207 -12.01 21.23 2.04
C VAL A 207 -12.24 20.02 1.16
N LYS A 208 -12.50 20.26 -0.12
CA LYS A 208 -12.38 19.24 -1.15
C LYS A 208 -10.97 19.32 -1.72
N CYS A 209 -10.22 18.24 -1.62
CA CYS A 209 -8.86 18.16 -2.17
C CYS A 209 -8.89 18.60 -3.64
N PRO A 210 -8.07 19.58 -4.05
CA PRO A 210 -8.18 20.22 -5.37
C PRO A 210 -7.79 19.29 -6.53
N MET A 211 -7.20 18.14 -6.22
CA MET A 211 -6.73 17.13 -7.17
C MET A 211 -6.80 15.73 -6.58
N GLU A 212 -6.61 14.74 -7.43
CA GLU A 212 -6.40 13.36 -6.98
C GLU A 212 -4.94 13.20 -6.54
N LEU A 213 -4.76 12.69 -5.33
CA LEU A 213 -3.44 12.41 -4.79
C LEU A 213 -2.98 11.06 -5.33
N MET A 214 -1.72 10.94 -5.70
CA MET A 214 -1.14 9.68 -6.14
C MET A 214 0.21 9.44 -5.49
N THR A 215 0.46 8.20 -5.12
CA THR A 215 1.78 7.71 -4.70
C THR A 215 2.10 6.44 -5.45
N TYR A 216 3.37 6.31 -5.84
CA TYR A 216 3.88 5.15 -6.54
C TYR A 216 4.97 4.50 -5.71
N PHE A 217 4.83 3.20 -5.44
CA PHE A 217 5.80 2.42 -4.69
C PHE A 217 6.51 1.42 -5.61
N ARG A 218 7.84 1.36 -5.53
CA ARG A 218 8.65 0.37 -6.25
C ARG A 218 9.63 -0.31 -5.29
N ILE A 219 9.58 -1.64 -5.21
CA ILE A 219 10.53 -2.42 -4.41
C ILE A 219 11.84 -2.54 -5.19
N ASN A 220 12.94 -1.95 -4.73
CA ASN A 220 14.21 -2.04 -5.47
C ASN A 220 15.25 -2.99 -4.83
N ALA A 221 15.42 -2.93 -3.51
CA ALA A 221 16.45 -3.67 -2.80
C ALA A 221 16.14 -5.19 -2.70
N GLU A 222 17.18 -6.01 -2.86
CA GLU A 222 17.08 -7.46 -2.76
C GLU A 222 17.11 -7.90 -1.29
N GLY A 223 16.27 -8.87 -0.91
CA GLY A 223 16.22 -9.40 0.46
C GLY A 223 15.62 -8.45 1.52
N THR A 224 15.01 -7.33 1.10
CA THR A 224 14.27 -6.44 2.00
C THR A 224 12.80 -6.85 2.10
N GLY A 225 12.24 -6.74 3.30
CA GLY A 225 10.78 -6.70 3.47
C GLY A 225 10.29 -5.27 3.27
N GLN A 226 9.25 -5.06 2.46
CA GLN A 226 8.65 -3.74 2.31
C GLN A 226 7.51 -3.58 3.32
N PHE A 227 7.69 -2.64 4.25
CA PHE A 227 6.73 -2.33 5.29
C PHE A 227 6.35 -0.86 5.19
N GLU A 228 5.20 -0.59 4.58
CA GLU A 228 4.67 0.76 4.44
C GLU A 228 3.45 0.98 5.33
N ARG A 229 3.27 2.22 5.79
CA ARG A 229 2.10 2.63 6.54
C ARG A 229 1.48 3.89 5.98
N THR A 230 0.24 3.78 5.51
CA THR A 230 -0.54 4.90 4.98
C THR A 230 -1.63 5.30 5.94
N LEU A 231 -1.70 6.59 6.27
CA LEU A 231 -2.68 7.18 7.18
C LEU A 231 -3.35 8.37 6.49
N ILE A 232 -4.65 8.24 6.21
CA ILE A 232 -5.45 9.29 5.56
C ILE A 232 -6.61 9.69 6.47
N ILE A 233 -6.70 10.98 6.77
CA ILE A 233 -7.77 11.58 7.57
C ILE A 233 -8.51 12.61 6.73
N ALA A 234 -9.81 12.41 6.56
CA ALA A 234 -10.72 13.39 6.00
C ALA A 234 -11.56 13.98 7.14
N ASP A 235 -11.30 15.23 7.51
CA ASP A 235 -12.04 15.94 8.55
C ASP A 235 -13.46 16.34 8.07
N LYS A 236 -14.24 17.00 8.91
CA LYS A 236 -15.66 17.26 8.69
C LYS A 236 -15.96 17.93 7.35
N GLY A 237 -16.82 17.34 6.54
CA GLY A 237 -17.25 17.88 5.25
C GLY A 237 -16.16 17.89 4.18
N SER A 238 -15.05 17.18 4.40
CA SER A 238 -13.92 17.15 3.47
C SER A 238 -14.02 16.00 2.46
N TYR A 239 -13.24 16.10 1.39
CA TYR A 239 -13.19 15.09 0.34
C TYR A 239 -11.75 14.85 -0.12
N VAL A 240 -11.38 13.59 -0.34
CA VAL A 240 -10.11 13.20 -0.96
C VAL A 240 -10.27 11.99 -1.87
N SER A 241 -9.59 12.02 -3.02
CA SER A 241 -9.38 10.88 -3.91
C SER A 241 -7.89 10.56 -3.90
N TYR A 242 -7.55 9.35 -3.51
CA TYR A 242 -6.17 8.89 -3.39
C TYR A 242 -5.95 7.62 -4.20
N LEU A 243 -4.87 7.58 -4.99
CA LEU A 243 -4.46 6.44 -5.80
C LEU A 243 -3.08 5.93 -5.35
N GLU A 244 -3.03 4.64 -5.04
CA GLU A 244 -1.81 3.91 -4.73
C GLU A 244 -1.44 3.01 -5.91
N GLY A 245 -0.28 3.25 -6.51
CA GLY A 245 0.33 2.37 -7.51
C GLY A 245 1.48 1.57 -6.92
N CYS A 246 1.60 0.28 -7.25
CA CYS A 246 2.78 -0.51 -6.86
C CYS A 246 3.29 -1.39 -8.02
N THR A 247 4.61 -1.43 -8.24
CA THR A 247 5.28 -2.39 -9.13
C THR A 247 6.54 -2.98 -8.48
N ALA A 248 7.00 -4.16 -8.95
CA ALA A 248 8.26 -4.76 -8.48
C ALA A 248 9.13 -5.31 -9.62
N PRO A 249 10.46 -5.31 -9.48
CA PRO A 249 11.38 -5.97 -10.38
C PRO A 249 11.27 -7.51 -10.29
N MET A 250 11.82 -8.21 -11.29
CA MET A 250 11.88 -9.67 -11.30
C MET A 250 12.96 -10.15 -10.33
N ARG A 251 12.59 -11.03 -9.40
CA ARG A 251 13.53 -11.61 -8.43
C ARG A 251 13.25 -13.09 -8.23
N LYS A 252 14.32 -13.88 -8.01
CA LYS A 252 14.23 -15.33 -7.77
C LYS A 252 13.78 -15.67 -6.34
N THR A 253 14.06 -14.79 -5.39
CA THR A 253 13.64 -14.91 -3.98
C THR A 253 12.30 -14.21 -3.76
N ASN A 254 11.49 -14.77 -2.87
CA ASN A 254 10.19 -14.19 -2.52
C ASN A 254 10.40 -12.95 -1.64
N GLN A 255 9.71 -11.87 -1.98
CA GLN A 255 9.74 -10.62 -1.21
C GLN A 255 8.43 -10.46 -0.44
N LEU A 256 8.53 -10.14 0.84
CA LEU A 256 7.38 -9.85 1.68
C LEU A 256 7.02 -8.37 1.59
N HIS A 257 5.82 -8.09 1.11
CA HIS A 257 5.19 -6.78 1.18
C HIS A 257 4.06 -6.83 2.20
N ALA A 258 4.23 -6.13 3.32
CA ALA A 258 3.27 -6.09 4.41
C ALA A 258 2.89 -4.65 4.77
N ALA A 259 1.93 -4.11 4.03
CA ALA A 259 1.42 -2.76 4.21
C ALA A 259 0.28 -2.67 5.25
N VAL A 260 0.18 -1.51 5.90
CA VAL A 260 -0.96 -1.12 6.72
C VAL A 260 -1.55 0.18 6.20
N VAL A 261 -2.86 0.21 5.99
CA VAL A 261 -3.58 1.41 5.54
C VAL A 261 -4.72 1.71 6.51
N GLU A 262 -4.72 2.93 7.04
CA GLU A 262 -5.75 3.46 7.93
C GLU A 262 -6.44 4.67 7.27
N LEU A 263 -7.76 4.56 7.06
CA LEU A 263 -8.57 5.69 6.58
C LEU A 263 -9.55 6.11 7.68
N ILE A 264 -9.62 7.42 7.97
CA ILE A 264 -10.56 7.97 8.95
C ILE A 264 -11.39 9.06 8.27
N ALA A 265 -12.68 8.83 8.10
CA ALA A 265 -13.63 9.81 7.58
C ALA A 265 -14.52 10.34 8.72
N LEU A 266 -14.45 11.64 9.00
CA LEU A 266 -15.29 12.33 10.00
C LEU A 266 -16.64 12.74 9.40
N ASP A 267 -17.40 13.57 10.11
CA ASP A 267 -18.78 13.94 9.75
C ASP A 267 -18.85 14.49 8.33
N ASP A 268 -19.77 13.98 7.50
CA ASP A 268 -20.00 14.44 6.13
C ASP A 268 -18.75 14.35 5.20
N ALA A 269 -17.72 13.60 5.61
CA ALA A 269 -16.47 13.45 4.87
C ALA A 269 -16.47 12.24 3.93
N GLU A 270 -15.76 12.32 2.81
CA GLU A 270 -15.64 11.22 1.84
C GLU A 270 -14.18 10.93 1.45
N ILE A 271 -13.78 9.66 1.54
CA ILE A 271 -12.49 9.16 1.07
C ILE A 271 -12.72 8.16 -0.06
N LYS A 272 -12.15 8.43 -1.22
CA LYS A 272 -11.99 7.45 -2.29
C LYS A 272 -10.55 6.96 -2.32
N TYR A 273 -10.39 5.66 -2.22
CA TYR A 273 -9.07 5.03 -2.18
C TYR A 273 -9.00 3.98 -3.28
N SER A 274 -8.07 4.21 -4.21
CA SER A 274 -7.86 3.36 -5.37
C SER A 274 -6.49 2.68 -5.29
N THR A 275 -6.42 1.40 -5.64
CA THR A 275 -5.16 0.64 -5.72
C THR A 275 -5.01 0.02 -7.10
N LEU A 276 -3.88 0.29 -7.75
CA LEU A 276 -3.45 -0.37 -8.97
C LEU A 276 -2.13 -1.10 -8.69
N GLN A 277 -2.20 -2.41 -8.53
CA GLN A 277 -1.05 -3.25 -8.19
C GLN A 277 -0.68 -4.18 -9.35
N ASN A 278 0.59 -4.15 -9.76
CA ASN A 278 1.16 -5.09 -10.73
C ASN A 278 2.55 -5.58 -10.29
N TRP A 279 2.54 -6.58 -9.42
CA TRP A 279 3.75 -7.17 -8.86
C TRP A 279 4.42 -8.19 -9.81
N TYR A 280 5.58 -8.72 -9.43
CA TYR A 280 6.18 -9.86 -10.11
C TYR A 280 5.57 -11.20 -9.63
N PRO A 281 4.93 -11.99 -10.51
CA PRO A 281 4.14 -13.17 -10.12
C PRO A 281 4.98 -14.40 -9.78
N GLY A 282 6.31 -14.32 -9.93
CA GLY A 282 7.17 -15.49 -9.99
C GLY A 282 7.37 -15.96 -11.43
N ASP A 283 8.27 -16.92 -11.60
CA ASP A 283 8.52 -17.53 -12.90
C ASP A 283 7.37 -18.47 -13.33
N LYS A 284 7.48 -19.03 -14.54
CA LYS A 284 6.48 -19.95 -15.11
C LYS A 284 6.26 -21.22 -14.27
N ASP A 285 7.20 -21.58 -13.43
CA ASP A 285 7.18 -22.78 -12.58
C ASP A 285 6.74 -22.44 -11.14
N GLY A 286 6.45 -21.16 -10.86
CA GLY A 286 5.95 -20.66 -9.58
C GLY A 286 7.03 -20.29 -8.57
N ASN A 287 8.29 -20.11 -9.00
CA ASN A 287 9.37 -19.71 -8.10
C ASN A 287 9.49 -18.18 -8.01
N GLY A 288 9.78 -17.68 -6.81
CA GLY A 288 9.91 -16.26 -6.53
C GLY A 288 8.56 -15.53 -6.45
N GLY A 289 8.61 -14.24 -6.70
CA GLY A 289 7.44 -13.35 -6.70
C GLY A 289 7.08 -12.80 -5.32
N VAL A 290 6.14 -11.85 -5.32
CA VAL A 290 5.82 -11.04 -4.12
C VAL A 290 4.72 -11.71 -3.28
N TYR A 291 4.92 -11.74 -1.96
CA TYR A 291 3.90 -12.03 -0.96
C TYR A 291 3.27 -10.72 -0.49
N ASN A 292 2.02 -10.48 -0.86
CA ASN A 292 1.28 -9.26 -0.60
C ASN A 292 0.31 -9.46 0.57
N PHE A 293 0.78 -9.25 1.80
CA PHE A 293 0.06 -9.51 3.06
C PHE A 293 -0.36 -8.21 3.74
N VAL A 294 -1.51 -7.67 3.33
CA VAL A 294 -1.85 -6.26 3.60
C VAL A 294 -3.08 -6.13 4.50
N THR A 295 -2.99 -5.22 5.46
CA THR A 295 -4.11 -4.83 6.32
C THR A 295 -4.57 -3.43 5.98
N LYS A 296 -5.65 -3.31 5.20
CA LYS A 296 -6.32 -2.02 4.94
C LYS A 296 -7.64 -1.93 5.72
N ARG A 297 -7.87 -0.83 6.42
CA ARG A 297 -9.14 -0.60 7.12
C ARG A 297 -9.50 0.88 7.16
N GLY A 298 -10.74 1.14 6.79
CA GLY A 298 -11.37 2.44 6.87
C GLY A 298 -12.34 2.49 8.03
N LYS A 299 -12.43 3.66 8.66
CA LYS A 299 -13.36 3.98 9.71
C LYS A 299 -14.19 5.19 9.28
N CYS A 300 -15.43 4.92 8.92
CA CYS A 300 -16.48 5.91 8.79
C CYS A 300 -16.89 6.34 10.20
N ALA A 301 -16.08 7.21 10.82
CA ALA A 301 -16.21 7.59 12.22
C ALA A 301 -17.37 8.58 12.43
N GLY A 302 -17.57 9.50 11.48
CA GLY A 302 -18.60 10.53 11.56
C GLY A 302 -19.92 10.17 10.87
N ARG A 303 -20.97 10.91 11.20
CA ARG A 303 -22.29 10.82 10.54
C ARG A 303 -22.15 11.15 9.06
N ASN A 304 -22.89 10.46 8.19
CA ASN A 304 -22.88 10.64 6.73
C ASN A 304 -21.49 10.45 6.09
N SER A 305 -20.52 9.88 6.81
CA SER A 305 -19.18 9.66 6.26
C SER A 305 -19.18 8.54 5.23
N LYS A 306 -18.29 8.64 4.25
CA LYS A 306 -18.20 7.67 3.15
C LYS A 306 -16.76 7.23 2.90
N ILE A 307 -16.56 5.93 2.74
CA ILE A 307 -15.28 5.36 2.31
C ILE A 307 -15.55 4.41 1.13
N SER A 308 -14.81 4.61 0.04
CA SER A 308 -14.90 3.79 -1.17
C SER A 308 -13.55 3.19 -1.51
N TRP A 309 -13.46 1.86 -1.45
CA TRP A 309 -12.31 1.09 -1.89
C TRP A 309 -12.48 0.68 -3.34
N THR A 310 -11.49 0.97 -4.19
CA THR A 310 -11.41 0.47 -5.55
C THR A 310 -10.07 -0.21 -5.76
N GLN A 311 -10.03 -1.45 -6.23
CA GLN A 311 -8.78 -2.14 -6.46
C GLN A 311 -8.77 -2.95 -7.75
N VAL A 312 -7.64 -2.88 -8.44
CA VAL A 312 -7.26 -3.80 -9.51
C VAL A 312 -5.95 -4.47 -9.11
N GLU A 313 -6.00 -5.78 -9.00
CA GLU A 313 -4.91 -6.58 -8.46
C GLU A 313 -4.42 -7.58 -9.49
N THR A 314 -3.12 -7.53 -9.76
CA THR A 314 -2.43 -8.54 -10.57
C THR A 314 -0.98 -8.68 -10.10
N GLY A 315 -0.37 -9.81 -10.48
CA GLY A 315 1.08 -9.95 -10.43
C GLY A 315 1.70 -10.39 -9.10
N SER A 316 1.00 -10.59 -7.98
CA SER A 316 1.66 -11.18 -6.78
C SER A 316 1.71 -12.69 -6.87
N ALA A 317 2.76 -13.34 -6.37
CA ALA A 317 2.76 -14.80 -6.20
C ALA A 317 1.66 -15.22 -5.21
N ILE A 318 1.53 -14.48 -4.10
CA ILE A 318 0.47 -14.68 -3.12
C ILE A 318 -0.12 -13.34 -2.71
N THR A 319 -1.45 -13.24 -2.72
CA THR A 319 -2.17 -12.08 -2.19
C THR A 319 -3.06 -12.49 -1.03
N TRP A 320 -2.93 -11.78 0.09
CA TRP A 320 -3.76 -11.95 1.27
C TRP A 320 -4.21 -10.60 1.81
N LYS A 321 -5.46 -10.21 1.53
CA LYS A 321 -5.97 -8.92 2.00
C LYS A 321 -7.48 -8.83 2.08
N TYR A 322 -7.94 -8.06 3.07
CA TYR A 322 -9.36 -7.78 3.27
C TYR A 322 -9.60 -6.30 3.61
N PRO A 323 -9.52 -5.37 2.63
CA PRO A 323 -9.91 -3.98 2.87
C PRO A 323 -11.28 -3.91 3.53
N SER A 324 -11.35 -3.25 4.67
CA SER A 324 -12.53 -3.28 5.54
C SER A 324 -13.08 -1.87 5.79
N VAL A 325 -14.37 -1.75 6.07
CA VAL A 325 -14.98 -0.50 6.52
C VAL A 325 -15.73 -0.73 7.83
N ILE A 326 -15.36 0.02 8.86
CA ILE A 326 -16.13 0.18 10.10
C ILE A 326 -17.10 1.34 9.88
N LEU A 327 -18.38 1.04 9.74
CA LEU A 327 -19.47 1.98 9.54
C LEU A 327 -20.00 2.42 10.91
N GLN A 328 -19.25 3.30 11.57
CA GLN A 328 -19.52 3.72 12.94
C GLN A 328 -20.57 4.85 13.01
N GLY A 329 -20.44 5.88 12.18
CA GLY A 329 -21.38 6.99 12.18
C GLY A 329 -22.71 6.63 11.53
N ASP A 330 -23.78 7.26 12.01
CA ASP A 330 -25.11 7.12 11.43
C ASP A 330 -25.12 7.56 9.96
N ASN A 331 -25.89 6.87 9.13
CA ASN A 331 -25.99 7.04 7.68
C ASN A 331 -24.64 6.89 6.93
N SER A 332 -23.62 6.28 7.54
CA SER A 332 -22.34 6.08 6.86
C SER A 332 -22.42 5.04 5.74
N VAL A 333 -21.55 5.21 4.74
CA VAL A 333 -21.54 4.42 3.51
C VAL A 333 -20.17 3.81 3.25
N GLY A 334 -20.13 2.50 3.06
CA GLY A 334 -18.93 1.74 2.71
C GLY A 334 -19.07 1.14 1.31
N GLU A 335 -18.08 1.33 0.46
CA GLU A 335 -18.08 0.73 -0.88
C GLU A 335 -16.79 -0.04 -1.11
N PHE A 336 -16.90 -1.16 -1.82
CA PHE A 336 -15.77 -1.99 -2.21
C PHE A 336 -15.97 -2.51 -3.63
N TYR A 337 -15.06 -2.12 -4.52
CA TYR A 337 -14.98 -2.56 -5.90
C TYR A 337 -13.64 -3.24 -6.12
N SER A 338 -13.64 -4.49 -6.54
CA SER A 338 -12.43 -5.27 -6.75
C SER A 338 -12.45 -6.03 -8.06
N VAL A 339 -11.34 -5.94 -8.79
CA VAL A 339 -10.98 -6.84 -9.87
C VAL A 339 -9.67 -7.53 -9.49
N ALA A 340 -9.67 -8.86 -9.42
CA ALA A 340 -8.49 -9.65 -9.12
C ALA A 340 -8.20 -10.61 -10.28
N LEU A 341 -6.99 -10.55 -10.84
CA LEU A 341 -6.51 -11.45 -11.87
C LEU A 341 -5.39 -12.33 -11.31
N VAL A 342 -5.57 -13.64 -11.38
CA VAL A 342 -4.54 -14.62 -11.01
C VAL A 342 -4.31 -15.59 -12.17
N ASN A 343 -3.05 -15.86 -12.48
CA ASN A 343 -2.61 -16.76 -13.54
C ASN A 343 -1.43 -17.65 -13.08
N ASN A 344 -1.04 -18.63 -13.88
CA ASN A 344 0.06 -19.55 -13.59
C ASN A 344 -0.11 -20.26 -12.23
N TYR A 345 0.79 -20.03 -11.26
CA TYR A 345 0.74 -20.62 -9.92
C TYR A 345 0.37 -19.61 -8.83
N GLN A 346 -0.13 -18.43 -9.20
CA GLN A 346 -0.51 -17.40 -8.26
C GLN A 346 -1.64 -17.86 -7.34
N GLN A 347 -1.63 -17.39 -6.10
CA GLN A 347 -2.64 -17.64 -5.10
C GLN A 347 -3.21 -16.32 -4.57
N ALA A 348 -4.52 -16.22 -4.42
CA ALA A 348 -5.17 -15.05 -3.84
C ALA A 348 -6.27 -15.48 -2.87
N ASP A 349 -6.20 -15.05 -1.62
CA ASP A 349 -7.32 -15.06 -0.67
C ASP A 349 -7.64 -13.59 -0.35
N THR A 350 -8.57 -13.02 -1.11
CA THR A 350 -8.91 -11.59 -1.08
C THR A 350 -10.38 -11.37 -0.77
N GLY A 351 -10.73 -10.19 -0.29
CA GLY A 351 -12.13 -9.79 -0.15
C GLY A 351 -12.29 -8.55 0.69
N THR A 352 -13.37 -8.46 1.47
CA THR A 352 -13.66 -7.25 2.24
C THR A 352 -14.48 -7.57 3.49
N LYS A 353 -14.42 -6.69 4.50
CA LYS A 353 -15.28 -6.77 5.69
C LYS A 353 -16.03 -5.45 5.88
N MET A 354 -17.36 -5.50 5.86
CA MET A 354 -18.25 -4.37 6.15
C MET A 354 -18.88 -4.57 7.52
N ILE A 355 -18.59 -3.67 8.47
CA ILE A 355 -19.02 -3.77 9.87
C ILE A 355 -19.96 -2.61 10.15
N HIS A 356 -21.26 -2.89 10.23
CA HIS A 356 -22.32 -1.92 10.47
C HIS A 356 -22.54 -1.72 11.97
N LEU A 357 -22.26 -0.52 12.47
CA LEU A 357 -22.51 -0.12 13.85
C LEU A 357 -23.56 1.00 13.94
N GLY A 358 -23.43 2.03 13.10
CA GLY A 358 -24.35 3.16 13.07
C GLY A 358 -25.72 2.82 12.49
N LYS A 359 -26.70 3.67 12.76
CA LYS A 359 -28.06 3.57 12.20
C LYS A 359 -28.04 3.89 10.71
N ASN A 360 -28.93 3.24 9.95
CA ASN A 360 -29.12 3.49 8.51
C ASN A 360 -27.83 3.39 7.66
N THR A 361 -26.87 2.58 8.09
CA THR A 361 -25.60 2.40 7.37
C THR A 361 -25.80 1.55 6.11
N LYS A 362 -25.04 1.84 5.06
CA LYS A 362 -25.12 1.14 3.77
C LYS A 362 -23.76 0.62 3.34
N SER A 363 -23.72 -0.59 2.77
CA SER A 363 -22.51 -1.09 2.13
C SER A 363 -22.77 -1.67 0.74
N THR A 364 -21.86 -1.43 -0.20
CA THR A 364 -21.86 -2.05 -1.53
C THR A 364 -20.57 -2.84 -1.72
N ILE A 365 -20.68 -4.09 -2.18
CA ILE A 365 -19.55 -4.96 -2.48
C ILE A 365 -19.72 -5.48 -3.91
N ILE A 366 -18.75 -5.19 -4.78
CA ILE A 366 -18.65 -5.75 -6.12
C ILE A 366 -17.25 -6.34 -6.26
N ALA A 367 -17.15 -7.66 -6.38
CA ALA A 367 -15.89 -8.37 -6.57
C ALA A 367 -15.95 -9.20 -7.85
N LYS A 368 -14.94 -9.04 -8.71
CA LYS A 368 -14.76 -9.78 -9.96
C LYS A 368 -13.41 -10.49 -9.92
N GLY A 369 -13.42 -11.80 -9.72
CA GLY A 369 -12.24 -12.64 -9.78
C GLY A 369 -12.08 -13.27 -11.17
N ILE A 370 -10.86 -13.25 -11.71
CA ILE A 370 -10.49 -13.88 -12.96
C ILE A 370 -9.32 -14.83 -12.64
N SER A 371 -9.52 -16.12 -12.85
CA SER A 371 -8.52 -17.15 -12.58
C SER A 371 -8.16 -17.89 -13.86
N ALA A 372 -6.87 -18.05 -14.13
CA ALA A 372 -6.32 -18.71 -15.30
C ALA A 372 -5.16 -19.66 -14.93
N GLY A 373 -4.77 -20.54 -15.86
CA GLY A 373 -3.68 -21.50 -15.64
C GLY A 373 -3.96 -22.48 -14.50
N LYS A 374 -3.03 -22.57 -13.54
CA LYS A 374 -3.14 -23.39 -12.32
C LYS A 374 -3.40 -22.54 -11.07
N ALA A 375 -3.76 -21.26 -11.26
CA ALA A 375 -3.88 -20.31 -10.17
C ALA A 375 -5.11 -20.59 -9.30
N GLN A 376 -5.06 -20.12 -8.06
CA GLN A 376 -6.18 -20.22 -7.12
C GLN A 376 -6.62 -18.83 -6.65
N GLY A 377 -7.80 -18.41 -7.10
CA GLY A 377 -8.46 -17.21 -6.59
C GLY A 377 -9.60 -17.57 -5.62
N THR A 378 -9.52 -17.08 -4.39
CA THR A 378 -10.55 -17.22 -3.35
C THR A 378 -11.06 -15.85 -2.95
N TYR A 379 -12.36 -15.64 -3.08
CA TYR A 379 -13.04 -14.49 -2.48
C TYR A 379 -13.54 -14.83 -1.08
N ARG A 380 -13.26 -13.98 -0.09
CA ARG A 380 -13.75 -14.11 1.28
C ARG A 380 -14.25 -12.77 1.81
N GLY A 381 -15.56 -12.68 2.00
CA GLY A 381 -16.24 -11.47 2.50
C GLY A 381 -16.85 -11.66 3.89
N LEU A 382 -17.03 -10.56 4.62
CA LEU A 382 -17.86 -10.48 5.83
C LEU A 382 -18.77 -9.25 5.75
N VAL A 383 -20.07 -9.44 5.96
CA VAL A 383 -20.99 -8.35 6.27
C VAL A 383 -21.54 -8.62 7.66
N ARG A 384 -21.24 -7.74 8.61
CA ARG A 384 -21.65 -7.88 10.02
C ARG A 384 -22.51 -6.70 10.43
N ILE A 385 -23.71 -6.98 10.93
CA ILE A 385 -24.63 -5.98 11.46
C ILE A 385 -24.66 -6.13 12.98
N MET A 386 -24.29 -5.07 13.71
CA MET A 386 -24.33 -5.07 15.16
C MET A 386 -25.72 -4.72 15.69
N PRO A 387 -26.09 -5.17 16.91
CA PRO A 387 -27.29 -4.69 17.59
C PRO A 387 -27.24 -3.17 17.75
N GLY A 388 -28.36 -2.50 17.43
CA GLY A 388 -28.47 -1.03 17.40
C GLY A 388 -29.03 -0.39 18.66
#